data_AF-A0A926TIQ4-F1
#
_entry.id   AF-A0A926TIQ4-F1
#
_cell.length_a   1.000
_cell.length_b   1.000
_cell.length_c   1.000
_cell.angle_alpha   90.00
_cell.angle_beta   90.00
_cell.angle_gamma   90.00
#
_symmetry.space_group_name_H-M   'P 1'
#
loop_
_entity.id
_entity.type
_entity.pdbx_description
1 polymer ?
#
loop_
_entity_poly.entity_id
_entity_poly.type
_entity_poly.pdbx_seq_one_letter_code
_entity_poly.pdbx_strand_id
1 'polypeptide(L)'
;MKRLRLTIALSASVALLTGYVLKDRLLPAAVSQMSEPSDTLSATEKLAAARKLAWDASVLVRRPPHAVEVWQQAKVKWRQAIRLLEAIPSNAPVAVEATQQLQTYQANYTAISRRLDSEQAARTSLGAAQTLAWQAAVTGQNPPHSLKVWQRAHEKWQEAIDLLQSIPSTTAVAAQSRKKLTTYRASQAAIARRMETEAKALTTLRQFADVATRLNRLPTQALAGQTVEQVGIEYREYADLVQTLEGSLAQLAREPGAKNHRVYADLSEAVKDYQFALNLWKSYLAFKQENDRWLYDDLFNEQVPVSLTDRSTLLGKYRVKTYSNGKKVSLRFSIWEIWDHASDQVNRARQNVMSLS
;
A
#
# COMPACT_ATOMS: atom_id res chain seq x y z
N MET A 1 1.88 -28.14 16.03
CA MET A 1 2.32 -27.51 14.76
C MET A 1 2.50 -26.01 14.98
N LYS A 2 3.71 -25.51 14.75
CA LYS A 2 4.15 -24.13 15.05
C LYS A 2 3.39 -23.14 14.15
N ARG A 3 2.62 -22.24 14.75
CA ARG A 3 1.94 -21.13 14.07
C ARG A 3 3.00 -20.09 13.66
N LEU A 4 3.36 -20.03 12.37
CA LEU A 4 4.09 -18.88 11.84
C LEU A 4 3.13 -17.68 11.81
N ARG A 5 3.11 -16.90 12.90
CA ARG A 5 2.56 -15.55 12.87
C ARG A 5 3.54 -14.71 12.06
N LEU A 6 3.14 -14.27 10.87
CA LEU A 6 3.85 -13.21 10.16
C LEU A 6 3.54 -11.90 10.91
N THR A 7 4.22 -11.69 12.03
CA THR A 7 4.31 -10.39 12.69
C THR A 7 5.01 -9.48 11.71
N ILE A 8 4.26 -8.60 11.05
CA ILE A 8 4.84 -7.36 10.56
C ILE A 8 5.34 -6.66 11.82
N ALA A 9 6.64 -6.78 12.08
CA ALA A 9 7.31 -5.97 13.07
C ALA A 9 7.29 -4.53 12.53
N LEU A 10 6.14 -3.86 12.66
CA LEU A 10 6.18 -2.45 12.97
C LEU A 10 6.88 -2.39 14.31
N SER A 11 8.18 -2.08 14.27
CA SER A 11 8.87 -1.51 15.42
C SER A 11 8.12 -0.24 15.77
N ALA A 12 7.08 -0.41 16.59
CA ALA A 12 6.40 0.61 17.32
C ALA A 12 7.39 1.13 18.38
N SER A 13 8.43 1.80 17.92
CA SER A 13 8.98 2.91 18.68
C SER A 13 7.96 4.04 18.55
N VAL A 14 6.84 3.89 19.25
CA VAL A 14 6.05 5.03 19.72
C VAL A 14 6.95 5.71 20.75
N ALA A 15 7.94 6.44 20.26
CA ALA A 15 8.45 7.55 21.03
C ALA A 15 7.27 8.52 21.09
N LEU A 16 6.70 8.65 22.28
CA LEU A 16 5.91 9.80 22.68
C LEU A 16 6.75 11.05 22.40
N LEU A 17 6.72 11.54 21.16
CA LEU A 17 7.06 12.91 20.84
C LEU A 17 5.83 13.70 21.27
N THR A 18 5.79 13.98 22.57
CA THR A 18 5.09 15.12 23.12
C THR A 18 5.26 16.28 22.16
N GLY A 19 4.13 16.80 21.68
CA GLY A 19 4.10 17.97 20.84
C GLY A 19 4.78 19.11 21.57
N TYR A 20 6.03 19.39 21.22
CA TYR A 20 6.50 20.76 21.22
C TYR A 20 5.77 21.43 20.05
N VAL A 21 4.56 21.91 20.37
CA VAL A 21 4.07 23.14 19.75
C VAL A 21 5.18 24.15 20.01
N LEU A 22 6.02 24.37 19.00
CA LEU A 22 6.88 25.54 18.97
C LEU A 22 5.90 26.71 18.93
N LYS A 23 5.57 27.20 20.13
CA LYS A 23 4.98 28.50 20.30
C LYS A 23 5.98 29.44 19.64
N ASP A 24 5.62 29.97 18.48
CA ASP A 24 6.33 31.06 17.82
C ASP A 24 6.43 32.20 18.83
N ARG A 25 7.44 32.14 19.69
CA ARG A 25 8.17 33.31 20.12
C ARG A 25 8.86 33.76 18.84
N LEU A 26 8.10 34.55 18.08
CA LEU A 26 8.61 35.72 17.40
C LEU A 26 9.70 36.29 18.30
N LEU A 27 10.95 35.90 18.03
CA LEU A 27 12.07 36.70 18.46
C LEU A 27 11.73 38.08 17.91
N PRO A 28 11.60 39.13 18.74
CA PRO A 28 11.55 40.45 18.19
C PRO A 28 12.76 40.54 17.27
N ALA A 29 12.51 40.92 16.02
CA ALA A 29 13.52 41.50 15.18
C ALA A 29 13.99 42.76 15.90
N ALA A 30 14.83 42.57 16.92
CA ALA A 30 15.74 43.59 17.38
C ALA A 30 16.77 43.71 16.27
N VAL A 31 16.34 44.37 15.18
CA VAL A 31 17.21 45.25 14.43
C VAL A 31 17.56 46.35 15.43
N SER A 32 18.40 46.01 16.42
CA SER A 32 19.22 47.02 17.04
C SER A 32 20.07 47.52 15.90
N GLN A 33 19.76 48.74 15.45
CA GLN A 33 20.67 49.61 14.74
C GLN A 33 21.92 49.75 15.60
N MET A 34 22.79 48.73 15.53
CA MET A 34 24.15 48.84 15.96
C MET A 34 24.87 49.35 14.73
N SER A 35 24.96 50.67 14.64
CA SER A 35 25.96 51.35 13.81
C SER A 35 27.30 50.64 14.05
N GLU A 36 27.72 49.82 13.08
CA GLU A 36 28.97 49.06 13.19
C GLU A 36 30.19 50.01 13.14
N PRO A 37 31.29 49.66 13.83
CA PRO A 37 32.52 50.47 13.92
C PRO A 37 33.30 50.60 12.59
N SER A 38 32.72 50.22 11.45
CA SER A 38 33.39 50.16 10.14
C SER A 38 33.85 51.52 9.62
N ASP A 39 33.26 52.63 10.08
CA ASP A 39 33.68 53.99 9.69
C ASP A 39 34.90 54.49 10.49
N THR A 40 35.24 53.84 11.61
CA THR A 40 36.38 54.22 12.46
C THR A 40 37.66 53.42 12.18
N LEU A 41 37.56 52.30 11.45
CA LEU A 41 38.73 51.47 11.14
C LEU A 41 39.56 52.03 9.99
N SER A 42 40.87 52.04 10.17
CA SER A 42 41.82 52.31 9.09
C SER A 42 41.75 51.23 8.00
N ALA A 43 42.27 51.55 6.80
CA ALA A 43 42.27 50.61 5.67
C ALA A 43 43.01 49.29 5.98
N THR A 44 44.10 49.36 6.75
CA THR A 44 44.88 48.18 7.17
C THR A 44 44.12 47.32 8.18
N GLU A 45 43.41 47.93 9.13
CA GLU A 45 42.56 47.22 10.09
C GLU A 45 41.36 46.54 9.40
N LYS A 46 40.73 47.21 8.44
CA LYS A 46 39.66 46.63 7.60
C LYS A 46 40.16 45.38 6.86
N LEU A 47 41.33 45.46 6.23
CA LEU A 47 41.95 44.31 5.54
C LEU A 47 42.25 43.15 6.52
N ALA A 48 42.83 43.45 7.68
CA ALA A 48 43.15 42.43 8.69
C ALA A 48 41.88 41.75 9.24
N ALA A 49 40.84 42.53 9.53
CA ALA A 49 39.56 42.01 9.99
C ALA A 49 38.87 41.15 8.91
N ALA A 50 38.92 41.57 7.64
CA ALA A 50 38.39 40.79 6.52
C ALA A 50 39.08 39.43 6.41
N ARG A 51 40.42 39.39 6.54
CA ARG A 51 41.20 38.13 6.53
C ARG A 51 40.82 37.19 7.65
N LYS A 52 40.66 37.72 8.86
CA LYS A 52 40.25 36.93 10.02
C LYS A 52 38.86 36.30 9.80
N LEU A 53 37.89 37.08 9.32
CA LEU A 53 36.54 36.58 9.03
C LEU A 53 36.55 35.52 7.92
N ALA A 54 37.33 35.72 6.86
CA ALA A 54 37.50 34.75 5.78
C ALA A 54 38.15 33.44 6.26
N TRP A 55 39.16 33.55 7.11
CA TRP A 55 39.80 32.39 7.76
C TRP A 55 38.81 31.61 8.61
N ASP A 56 38.09 32.29 9.51
CA ASP A 56 37.05 31.68 10.33
C ASP A 56 35.99 30.97 9.48
N ALA A 57 35.50 31.63 8.43
CA ALA A 57 34.51 31.06 7.52
C ALA A 57 35.02 29.78 6.85
N SER A 58 36.29 29.79 6.42
CA SER A 58 36.94 28.63 5.80
C SER A 58 37.12 27.48 6.79
N VAL A 59 37.49 27.79 8.03
CA VAL A 59 37.64 26.80 9.11
C VAL A 59 36.30 26.16 9.46
N LEU A 60 35.21 26.94 9.53
CA LEU A 60 33.86 26.45 9.85
C LEU A 60 33.40 25.35 8.90
N VAL A 61 33.68 25.48 7.60
CA VAL A 61 33.15 24.58 6.56
C VAL A 61 34.14 23.48 6.15
N ARG A 62 35.29 23.40 6.83
CA ARG A 62 36.30 22.40 6.53
C ARG A 62 35.78 21.01 6.86
N ARG A 63 36.09 20.02 6.00
CA ARG A 63 35.65 18.61 6.13
C ARG A 63 34.11 18.45 6.19
N PRO A 64 33.39 18.80 5.11
CA PRO A 64 31.95 18.53 5.01
C PRO A 64 31.65 17.03 5.11
N PRO A 65 30.39 16.63 5.39
CA PRO A 65 29.19 17.48 5.39
C PRO A 65 28.92 18.20 6.72
N HIS A 66 28.26 19.36 6.62
CA HIS A 66 27.86 20.18 7.77
C HIS A 66 26.37 20.56 7.69
N ALA A 67 25.75 20.78 8.85
CA ALA A 67 24.37 21.25 8.93
C ALA A 67 24.20 22.63 8.28
N VAL A 68 22.96 22.96 7.87
CA VAL A 68 22.58 24.23 7.24
C VAL A 68 23.10 25.43 8.04
N GLU A 69 23.02 25.37 9.37
CA GLU A 69 23.40 26.44 10.28
C GLU A 69 24.89 26.79 10.17
N VAL A 70 25.76 25.81 9.95
CA VAL A 70 27.21 26.03 9.77
C VAL A 70 27.49 26.74 8.45
N TRP A 71 26.83 26.34 7.36
CA TRP A 71 26.96 26.99 6.06
C TRP A 71 26.41 28.42 6.09
N GLN A 72 25.29 28.65 6.79
CA GLN A 72 24.72 29.97 6.98
C GLN A 72 25.69 30.90 7.74
N GLN A 73 26.32 30.41 8.81
CA GLN A 73 27.33 31.19 9.55
C GLN A 73 28.54 31.54 8.68
N ALA A 74 29.05 30.57 7.90
CA ALA A 74 30.13 30.83 6.96
C ALA A 74 29.75 31.86 5.89
N LYS A 75 28.52 31.78 5.34
CA LYS A 75 27.99 32.76 4.37
C LYS A 75 27.97 34.18 4.96
N VAL A 76 27.52 34.33 6.21
CA VAL A 76 27.51 35.62 6.91
C VAL A 76 28.93 36.17 7.08
N LYS A 77 29.88 35.34 7.56
CA LYS A 77 31.28 35.76 7.73
C LYS A 77 31.95 36.16 6.41
N TRP A 78 31.71 35.40 5.33
CA TRP A 78 32.18 35.78 3.99
C TRP A 78 31.60 37.12 3.52
N ARG A 79 30.30 37.36 3.75
CA ARG A 79 29.68 38.66 3.39
C ARG A 79 30.27 39.81 4.21
N GLN A 80 30.50 39.61 5.51
CA GLN A 80 31.14 40.62 6.36
C GLN A 80 32.57 40.94 5.88
N ALA A 81 33.37 39.91 5.54
CA ALA A 81 34.71 40.09 4.98
C ALA A 81 34.69 40.89 3.67
N ILE A 82 33.76 40.57 2.77
CA ILE A 82 33.56 41.29 1.50
C ILE A 82 33.26 42.78 1.75
N ARG A 83 32.31 43.10 2.66
CA ARG A 83 31.95 44.49 2.98
C ARG A 83 33.14 45.30 3.51
N LEU A 84 34.00 44.68 4.33
CA LEU A 84 35.20 45.35 4.84
C LEU A 84 36.20 45.68 3.72
N LEU A 85 36.35 44.80 2.73
CA LEU A 85 37.21 45.04 1.57
C LEU A 85 36.63 46.10 0.63
N GLU A 86 35.32 46.09 0.40
CA GLU A 86 34.61 47.10 -0.41
C GLU A 86 34.69 48.51 0.20
N ALA A 87 34.82 48.60 1.53
CA ALA A 87 34.94 49.86 2.27
C ALA A 87 36.37 50.42 2.34
N ILE A 88 37.35 49.80 1.67
CA ILE A 88 38.73 50.31 1.58
C ILE A 88 38.83 51.30 0.40
N PRO A 89 39.25 52.55 0.64
CA PRO A 89 39.43 53.54 -0.44
C PRO A 89 40.44 53.08 -1.48
N SER A 90 40.20 53.40 -2.76
CA SER A 90 41.08 53.02 -3.88
C SER A 90 42.47 53.65 -3.82
N ASN A 91 42.63 54.76 -3.09
CA ASN A 91 43.90 55.43 -2.84
C ASN A 91 44.63 54.93 -1.58
N ALA A 92 44.07 53.96 -0.84
CA ALA A 92 44.73 53.42 0.34
C ALA A 92 45.95 52.57 -0.05
N PRO A 93 47.02 52.54 0.78
CA PRO A 93 48.23 51.73 0.49
C PRO A 93 47.95 50.23 0.26
N VAL A 94 46.87 49.71 0.83
CA VAL A 94 46.45 48.30 0.73
C VAL A 94 45.39 48.02 -0.34
N ALA A 95 45.03 49.01 -1.16
CA ALA A 95 43.91 48.90 -2.10
C ALA A 95 44.08 47.79 -3.15
N VAL A 96 45.30 47.60 -3.67
CA VAL A 96 45.60 46.54 -4.65
C VAL A 96 45.36 45.15 -4.04
N GLU A 97 45.87 44.94 -2.83
CA GLU A 97 45.72 43.68 -2.11
C GLU A 97 44.26 43.41 -1.71
N ALA A 98 43.55 44.45 -1.25
CA ALA A 98 42.13 44.36 -0.95
C ALA A 98 41.31 43.95 -2.18
N THR A 99 41.61 44.52 -3.35
CA THR A 99 40.93 44.22 -4.62
C THR A 99 41.16 42.76 -5.05
N GLN A 100 42.38 42.26 -4.91
CA GLN A 100 42.71 40.86 -5.22
C GLN A 100 41.97 39.88 -4.29
N GLN A 101 41.95 40.17 -2.98
CA GLN A 101 41.24 39.33 -2.01
C GLN A 101 39.72 39.37 -2.21
N LEU A 102 39.18 40.53 -2.61
CA LEU A 102 37.75 40.71 -2.86
C LEU A 102 37.24 39.72 -3.91
N GLN A 103 37.94 39.56 -5.03
CA GLN A 103 37.56 38.59 -6.08
C GLN A 103 37.50 37.15 -5.53
N THR A 104 38.51 36.76 -4.75
CA THR A 104 38.56 35.43 -4.11
C THR A 104 37.41 35.24 -3.13
N TYR A 105 37.11 36.26 -2.32
CA TYR A 105 36.07 36.18 -1.29
C TYR A 105 34.68 36.14 -1.92
N GLN A 106 34.45 36.86 -3.02
CA GLN A 106 33.22 36.80 -3.80
C GLN A 106 33.00 35.40 -4.42
N ALA A 107 34.06 34.77 -4.95
CA ALA A 107 33.98 33.40 -5.45
C ALA A 107 33.62 32.39 -4.33
N ASN A 108 34.29 32.49 -3.17
CA ASN A 108 33.99 31.66 -2.01
C ASN A 108 32.57 31.88 -1.50
N TYR A 109 32.13 33.13 -1.36
CA TYR A 109 30.75 33.45 -0.96
C TYR A 109 29.71 32.82 -1.90
N THR A 110 29.98 32.84 -3.21
CA THR A 110 29.11 32.24 -4.22
C THR A 110 29.08 30.71 -4.10
N ALA A 111 30.21 30.07 -3.85
CA ALA A 111 30.29 28.63 -3.62
C ALA A 111 29.57 28.20 -2.34
N ILE A 112 29.76 28.93 -1.24
CA ILE A 112 29.08 28.69 0.04
C ILE A 112 27.57 28.91 -0.09
N SER A 113 27.14 29.93 -0.84
CA SER A 113 25.72 30.19 -1.08
C SER A 113 25.06 29.03 -1.82
N ARG A 114 25.65 28.57 -2.94
CA ARG A 114 25.15 27.38 -3.67
C ARG A 114 25.12 26.13 -2.79
N ARG A 115 26.12 25.96 -1.93
CA ARG A 115 26.16 24.83 -1.00
C ARG A 115 25.04 24.89 0.04
N LEU A 116 24.81 26.06 0.63
CA LEU A 116 23.72 26.29 1.56
C LEU A 116 22.36 25.98 0.92
N ASP A 117 22.12 26.43 -0.32
CA ASP A 117 20.88 26.16 -1.03
C ASP A 117 20.66 24.65 -1.23
N SER A 118 21.73 23.91 -1.56
CA SER A 118 21.69 22.44 -1.69
C SER A 118 21.37 21.74 -0.37
N GLU A 119 21.98 22.19 0.74
CA GLU A 119 21.73 21.62 2.08
C GLU A 119 20.30 21.92 2.55
N GLN A 120 19.79 23.13 2.27
CA GLN A 120 18.42 23.51 2.61
C GLN A 120 17.40 22.69 1.80
N ALA A 121 17.62 22.55 0.49
CA ALA A 121 16.78 21.72 -0.37
C ALA A 121 16.77 20.26 0.12
N ALA A 122 17.94 19.70 0.46
CA ALA A 122 18.03 18.35 0.97
C ALA A 122 17.31 18.15 2.32
N ARG A 123 17.42 19.12 3.24
CA ARG A 123 16.68 19.10 4.52
C ARG A 123 15.17 19.15 4.30
N THR A 124 14.71 20.00 3.38
CA THR A 124 13.29 20.10 3.02
C THR A 124 12.79 18.79 2.39
N SER A 125 13.52 18.21 1.43
CA SER A 125 13.17 16.93 0.81
C SER A 125 13.09 15.80 1.83
N LEU A 126 14.05 15.72 2.76
CA LEU A 126 14.00 14.74 3.84
C LEU A 126 12.75 14.91 4.70
N GLY A 127 12.42 16.14 5.10
CA GLY A 127 11.21 16.43 5.90
C GLY A 127 9.92 16.05 5.17
N ALA A 128 9.79 16.44 3.90
CA ALA A 128 8.64 16.09 3.07
C ALA A 128 8.50 14.57 2.88
N ALA A 129 9.60 13.88 2.62
CA ALA A 129 9.60 12.41 2.52
C ALA A 129 9.14 11.73 3.81
N GLN A 130 9.53 12.25 4.97
CA GLN A 130 9.08 11.72 6.26
C GLN A 130 7.58 11.92 6.48
N THR A 131 7.04 13.06 6.09
CA THR A 131 5.60 13.34 6.17
C THR A 131 4.80 12.41 5.26
N LEU A 132 5.22 12.24 4.00
CA LEU A 132 4.56 11.34 3.04
C LEU A 132 4.61 9.89 3.50
N ALA A 133 5.76 9.43 4.00
CA ALA A 133 5.92 8.11 4.59
C ALA A 133 4.98 7.88 5.78
N TRP A 134 4.82 8.87 6.66
CA TRP A 134 3.89 8.79 7.77
C TRP A 134 2.43 8.70 7.28
N GLN A 135 2.04 9.55 6.33
CA GLN A 135 0.71 9.50 5.72
C GLN A 135 0.44 8.15 5.04
N ALA A 136 1.43 7.60 4.35
CA ALA A 136 1.34 6.28 3.72
C ALA A 136 1.13 5.17 4.75
N ALA A 137 1.89 5.21 5.86
CA ALA A 137 1.75 4.25 6.96
C ALA A 137 0.37 4.33 7.61
N VAL A 138 -0.14 5.54 7.89
CA VAL A 138 -1.49 5.74 8.44
C VAL A 138 -2.57 5.28 7.46
N THR A 139 -2.42 5.59 6.17
CA THR A 139 -3.36 5.16 5.12
C THR A 139 -3.47 3.63 5.05
N GLY A 140 -2.36 2.90 5.27
CA GLY A 140 -2.33 1.44 5.26
C GLY A 140 -2.59 0.77 6.62
N GLN A 141 -2.83 1.53 7.68
CA GLN A 141 -2.98 0.99 9.04
C GLN A 141 -4.40 0.42 9.27
N ASN A 142 -4.53 -0.60 10.11
CA ASN A 142 -5.82 -1.21 10.50
C ASN A 142 -6.62 -1.75 9.29
N PRO A 143 -6.07 -2.69 8.51
CA PRO A 143 -6.83 -3.38 7.47
C PRO A 143 -8.08 -4.06 8.07
N PRO A 144 -9.15 -4.25 7.28
CA PRO A 144 -9.17 -4.28 5.82
C PRO A 144 -9.44 -2.92 5.15
N HIS A 145 -8.93 -2.77 3.92
CA HIS A 145 -9.07 -1.56 3.09
C HIS A 145 -9.34 -1.94 1.64
N SER A 146 -9.99 -1.06 0.88
CA SER A 146 -10.15 -1.25 -0.56
C SER A 146 -8.82 -1.13 -1.31
N LEU A 147 -8.76 -1.73 -2.50
CA LEU A 147 -7.59 -1.63 -3.39
C LEU A 147 -7.17 -0.17 -3.65
N LYS A 148 -8.14 0.75 -3.74
CA LYS A 148 -7.90 2.19 -3.94
C LYS A 148 -7.14 2.83 -2.77
N VAL A 149 -7.45 2.43 -1.54
CA VAL A 149 -6.75 2.92 -0.34
C VAL A 149 -5.31 2.42 -0.33
N TRP A 150 -5.08 1.14 -0.66
CA TRP A 150 -3.73 0.59 -0.78
C TRP A 150 -2.92 1.27 -1.87
N GLN A 151 -3.53 1.56 -3.02
CA GLN A 151 -2.89 2.30 -4.11
C GLN A 151 -2.45 3.69 -3.65
N ARG A 152 -3.31 4.43 -2.94
CA ARG A 152 -2.94 5.75 -2.37
C ARG A 152 -1.80 5.67 -1.36
N ALA A 153 -1.71 4.59 -0.57
CA ALA A 153 -0.59 4.38 0.33
C ALA A 153 0.69 4.08 -0.46
N HIS A 154 0.60 3.27 -1.52
CA HIS A 154 1.72 2.94 -2.39
C HIS A 154 2.29 4.19 -3.10
N GLU A 155 1.43 5.05 -3.65
CA GLU A 155 1.80 6.31 -4.31
C GLU A 155 2.58 7.22 -3.35
N LYS A 156 2.08 7.43 -2.12
CA LYS A 156 2.80 8.23 -1.12
C LYS A 156 4.14 7.64 -0.71
N TRP A 157 4.26 6.31 -0.64
CA TRP A 157 5.55 5.66 -0.44
C TRP A 157 6.52 5.93 -1.60
N GLN A 158 6.03 5.85 -2.84
CA GLN A 158 6.83 6.15 -4.03
C GLN A 158 7.33 7.60 -4.00
N GLU A 159 6.44 8.58 -3.77
CA GLU A 159 6.81 9.99 -3.69
C GLU A 159 7.84 10.24 -2.58
N ALA A 160 7.69 9.61 -1.41
CA ALA A 160 8.66 9.70 -0.33
C ALA A 160 10.03 9.12 -0.73
N ILE A 161 10.05 8.02 -1.48
CA ILE A 161 11.28 7.39 -2.00
C ILE A 161 11.96 8.31 -3.01
N ASP A 162 11.21 8.89 -3.94
CA ASP A 162 11.75 9.78 -4.98
C ASP A 162 12.41 11.01 -4.37
N LEU A 163 11.78 11.62 -3.35
CA LEU A 163 12.36 12.74 -2.59
C LEU A 163 13.65 12.36 -1.87
N LEU A 164 13.76 11.14 -1.33
CA LEU A 164 15.00 10.69 -0.70
C LEU A 164 16.10 10.34 -1.72
N GLN A 165 15.72 9.87 -2.91
CA GLN A 165 16.67 9.59 -4.00
C GLN A 165 17.24 10.87 -4.62
N SER A 166 16.48 11.97 -4.60
CA SER A 166 16.95 13.25 -5.12
C SER A 166 17.96 13.97 -4.20
N ILE A 167 18.17 13.48 -2.97
CA ILE A 167 19.08 14.09 -2.00
C ILE A 167 20.54 13.82 -2.40
N PRO A 168 21.37 14.86 -2.63
CA PRO A 168 22.76 14.67 -3.00
C PRO A 168 23.56 13.99 -1.90
N SER A 169 24.47 13.09 -2.30
CA SER A 169 25.32 12.30 -1.40
C SER A 169 26.27 13.14 -0.53
N THR A 170 26.52 14.37 -0.94
CA THR A 170 27.43 15.29 -0.27
C THR A 170 26.78 16.07 0.87
N THR A 171 25.46 16.04 1.02
CA THR A 171 24.71 16.80 2.03
C THR A 171 24.76 16.15 3.42
N ALA A 172 24.50 16.91 4.48
CA ALA A 172 24.51 16.42 5.86
C ALA A 172 23.45 15.35 6.12
N VAL A 173 22.33 15.41 5.42
CA VAL A 173 21.22 14.47 5.58
C VAL A 173 21.35 13.21 4.71
N ALA A 174 22.40 13.08 3.91
CA ALA A 174 22.55 11.97 2.96
C ALA A 174 22.56 10.59 3.64
N ALA A 175 23.29 10.43 4.76
CA ALA A 175 23.36 9.16 5.48
C ALA A 175 22.00 8.74 6.06
N GLN A 176 21.28 9.69 6.66
CA GLN A 176 19.93 9.46 7.17
C GLN A 176 18.95 9.11 6.06
N SER A 177 19.05 9.79 4.92
CA SER A 177 18.19 9.56 3.74
C SER A 177 18.38 8.16 3.17
N ARG A 178 19.64 7.70 3.05
CA ARG A 178 19.96 6.32 2.63
C ARG A 178 19.40 5.27 3.58
N LYS A 179 19.50 5.50 4.89
CA LYS A 179 18.93 4.58 5.89
C LYS A 179 17.41 4.48 5.75
N LYS A 180 16.72 5.62 5.55
CA LYS A 180 15.26 5.65 5.35
C LYS A 180 14.82 5.01 4.04
N LEU A 181 15.58 5.19 2.96
CA LEU A 181 15.28 4.56 1.66
C LEU A 181 15.11 3.05 1.77
N THR A 182 15.98 2.37 2.52
CA THR A 182 15.86 0.93 2.77
C THR A 182 14.53 0.58 3.45
N THR A 183 14.16 1.32 4.49
CA THR A 183 12.89 1.11 5.21
C THR A 183 11.68 1.42 4.34
N TYR A 184 11.72 2.49 3.54
CA TYR A 184 10.58 2.94 2.74
C TYR A 184 10.33 1.99 1.57
N ARG A 185 11.38 1.51 0.90
CA ARG A 185 11.28 0.47 -0.13
C ARG A 185 10.70 -0.84 0.40
N ALA A 186 11.13 -1.27 1.60
CA ALA A 186 10.57 -2.46 2.23
C ALA A 186 9.08 -2.29 2.55
N SER A 187 8.69 -1.10 3.03
CA SER A 187 7.30 -0.76 3.33
C SER A 187 6.44 -0.71 2.06
N GLN A 188 6.94 -0.06 1.00
CA GLN A 188 6.29 -0.02 -0.30
C GLN A 188 6.10 -1.42 -0.90
N ALA A 189 7.11 -2.28 -0.85
CA ALA A 189 7.03 -3.66 -1.33
C ALA A 189 5.99 -4.48 -0.55
N ALA A 190 5.85 -4.24 0.75
CA ALA A 190 4.79 -4.86 1.54
C ALA A 190 3.39 -4.39 1.10
N ILE A 191 3.22 -3.09 0.81
CA ILE A 191 1.96 -2.55 0.27
C ILE A 191 1.67 -3.11 -1.13
N ALA A 192 2.66 -3.22 -2.01
CA ALA A 192 2.50 -3.79 -3.35
C ALA A 192 1.98 -5.24 -3.29
N ARG A 193 2.56 -6.08 -2.43
CA ARG A 193 2.07 -7.45 -2.19
C ARG A 193 0.63 -7.48 -1.68
N ARG A 194 0.24 -6.51 -0.83
CA ARG A 194 -1.15 -6.39 -0.38
C ARG A 194 -2.08 -6.03 -1.54
N MET A 195 -1.69 -5.09 -2.39
CA MET A 195 -2.46 -4.74 -3.59
C MET A 195 -2.65 -5.94 -4.52
N GLU A 196 -1.63 -6.77 -4.72
CA GLU A 196 -1.73 -8.01 -5.51
C GLU A 196 -2.76 -8.98 -4.91
N THR A 197 -2.72 -9.18 -3.59
CA THR A 197 -3.69 -10.02 -2.88
C THR A 197 -5.12 -9.49 -3.04
N GLU A 198 -5.33 -8.18 -2.88
CA GLU A 198 -6.63 -7.53 -3.04
C GLU A 198 -7.14 -7.62 -4.48
N ALA A 199 -6.28 -7.38 -5.47
CA ALA A 199 -6.62 -7.52 -6.88
C ALA A 199 -6.99 -8.97 -7.25
N LYS A 200 -6.26 -9.94 -6.70
CA LYS A 200 -6.57 -11.36 -6.87
C LYS A 200 -7.90 -11.72 -6.22
N ALA A 201 -8.16 -11.24 -5.01
CA ALA A 201 -9.41 -11.45 -4.30
C ALA A 201 -10.62 -10.91 -5.08
N LEU A 202 -10.50 -9.69 -5.64
CA LEU A 202 -11.54 -9.09 -6.49
C LEU A 202 -11.76 -9.89 -7.78
N THR A 203 -10.69 -10.38 -8.40
CA THR A 203 -10.78 -11.20 -9.62
C THR A 203 -11.47 -12.54 -9.34
N THR A 204 -11.07 -13.22 -8.25
CA THR A 204 -11.71 -14.47 -7.82
C THR A 204 -13.18 -14.24 -7.49
N LEU A 205 -13.52 -13.16 -6.76
CA LEU A 205 -14.92 -12.82 -6.48
C LEU A 205 -15.74 -12.61 -7.75
N ARG A 206 -15.20 -11.94 -8.78
CA ARG A 206 -15.90 -11.76 -10.07
C ARG A 206 -16.19 -13.09 -10.75
N GLN A 207 -15.22 -14.01 -10.79
CA GLN A 207 -15.43 -15.34 -11.38
C GLN A 207 -16.54 -16.12 -10.66
N PHE A 208 -16.55 -16.09 -9.32
CA PHE A 208 -17.62 -16.69 -8.54
C PHE A 208 -18.99 -16.03 -8.80
N ALA A 209 -19.01 -14.71 -8.92
CA ALA A 209 -20.21 -13.94 -9.24
C ALA A 209 -20.78 -14.29 -10.62
N ASP A 210 -19.92 -14.48 -11.62
CA ASP A 210 -20.32 -14.84 -12.97
C ASP A 210 -20.92 -16.26 -13.00
N VAL A 211 -20.28 -17.21 -12.31
CA VAL A 211 -20.81 -18.59 -12.18
C VAL A 211 -22.13 -18.61 -11.41
N ALA A 212 -22.22 -17.92 -10.27
CA ALA A 212 -23.48 -17.84 -9.50
C ALA A 212 -24.61 -17.24 -10.34
N THR A 213 -24.33 -16.16 -11.07
CA THR A 213 -25.31 -15.53 -11.98
C THR A 213 -25.73 -16.48 -13.10
N ARG A 214 -24.79 -17.23 -13.67
CA ARG A 214 -25.07 -18.23 -14.70
C ARG A 214 -25.98 -19.33 -14.15
N LEU A 215 -25.59 -19.96 -13.04
CA LEU A 215 -26.31 -21.09 -12.45
C LEU A 215 -27.71 -20.70 -11.99
N ASN A 216 -27.89 -19.52 -11.40
CA ASN A 216 -29.22 -19.06 -10.95
C ASN A 216 -30.21 -18.75 -12.08
N ARG A 217 -29.75 -18.63 -13.33
CA ARG A 217 -30.64 -18.47 -14.50
C ARG A 217 -31.14 -19.80 -15.05
N LEU A 218 -30.39 -20.88 -14.84
CA LEU A 218 -30.71 -22.20 -15.38
C LEU A 218 -32.07 -22.75 -14.90
N PRO A 219 -32.50 -22.56 -13.64
CA PRO A 219 -33.83 -23.00 -13.20
C PRO A 219 -34.96 -22.47 -14.08
N THR A 220 -34.95 -21.17 -14.36
CA THR A 220 -35.97 -20.53 -15.20
C THR A 220 -35.91 -21.03 -16.64
N GLN A 221 -34.71 -21.20 -17.21
CA GLN A 221 -34.53 -21.71 -18.57
C GLN A 221 -35.01 -23.16 -18.70
N ALA A 222 -34.68 -24.01 -17.74
CA ALA A 222 -35.11 -25.39 -17.69
C ALA A 222 -36.63 -25.52 -17.49
N LEU A 223 -37.26 -24.64 -16.70
CA LEU A 223 -38.72 -24.61 -16.55
C LEU A 223 -39.43 -24.12 -17.83
N ALA A 224 -38.78 -23.23 -18.59
CA ALA A 224 -39.26 -22.75 -19.87
C ALA A 224 -39.00 -23.72 -21.04
N GLY A 225 -38.39 -24.89 -20.79
CA GLY A 225 -38.05 -25.85 -21.84
C GLY A 225 -36.93 -25.39 -22.79
N GLN A 226 -36.10 -24.44 -22.35
CA GLN A 226 -35.02 -23.86 -23.16
C GLN A 226 -33.72 -24.68 -23.11
N THR A 227 -33.65 -25.68 -22.23
CA THR A 227 -32.52 -26.60 -22.08
C THR A 227 -33.01 -28.04 -22.20
N VAL A 228 -32.19 -28.92 -22.78
CA VAL A 228 -32.51 -30.35 -22.90
C VAL A 228 -32.21 -31.07 -21.58
N GLU A 229 -31.31 -30.52 -20.78
CA GLU A 229 -30.89 -31.02 -19.49
C GLU A 229 -31.89 -30.59 -18.42
N GLN A 230 -32.33 -31.55 -17.58
CA GLN A 230 -33.36 -31.30 -16.57
C GLN A 230 -32.91 -30.31 -15.49
N VAL A 231 -31.62 -30.35 -15.12
CA VAL A 231 -30.99 -29.41 -14.18
C VAL A 231 -30.67 -28.07 -14.86
N GLY A 232 -30.64 -28.03 -16.20
CA GLY A 232 -30.35 -26.85 -17.03
C GLY A 232 -28.90 -26.75 -17.53
N ILE A 233 -28.04 -27.69 -17.18
CA ILE A 233 -26.64 -27.79 -17.62
C ILE A 233 -26.24 -29.26 -17.69
N GLU A 234 -25.18 -29.60 -18.43
CA GLU A 234 -24.61 -30.94 -18.39
C GLU A 234 -23.76 -31.15 -17.12
N TYR A 235 -23.73 -32.38 -16.60
CA TYR A 235 -22.89 -32.73 -15.44
C TYR A 235 -21.41 -32.41 -15.66
N ARG A 236 -20.87 -32.73 -16.85
CA ARG A 236 -19.46 -32.50 -17.17
C ARG A 236 -19.14 -31.00 -17.17
N GLU A 237 -20.00 -30.21 -17.79
CA GLU A 237 -19.83 -28.76 -17.81
C GLU A 237 -19.92 -28.16 -16.40
N TYR A 238 -20.87 -28.63 -15.58
CA TYR A 238 -20.94 -28.23 -14.18
C TYR A 238 -19.67 -28.61 -13.40
N ALA A 239 -19.14 -29.82 -13.60
CA ALA A 239 -17.89 -30.26 -12.97
C ALA A 239 -16.69 -29.36 -13.35
N ASP A 240 -16.58 -28.98 -14.63
CA ASP A 240 -15.53 -28.09 -15.13
C ASP A 240 -15.63 -26.69 -14.51
N LEU A 241 -16.86 -26.18 -14.30
CA LEU A 241 -17.10 -24.92 -13.57
C LEU A 241 -16.62 -25.01 -12.11
N VAL A 242 -16.99 -26.07 -11.38
CA VAL A 242 -16.57 -26.26 -9.98
C VAL A 242 -15.05 -26.35 -9.88
N GLN A 243 -14.41 -27.13 -10.75
CA GLN A 243 -12.95 -27.26 -10.80
C GLN A 243 -12.26 -25.92 -11.09
N THR A 244 -12.84 -25.11 -11.97
CA THR A 244 -12.32 -23.76 -12.27
C THR A 244 -12.39 -22.87 -11.03
N LEU A 245 -13.51 -22.86 -10.31
CA LEU A 245 -13.69 -22.08 -9.08
C LEU A 245 -12.73 -22.52 -7.97
N GLU A 246 -12.54 -23.83 -7.80
CA GLU A 246 -11.54 -24.41 -6.89
C GLU A 246 -10.13 -23.95 -7.24
N GLY A 247 -9.76 -24.01 -8.52
CA GLY A 247 -8.48 -23.53 -9.03
C GLY A 247 -8.26 -22.05 -8.72
N SER A 248 -9.26 -21.21 -8.97
CA SER A 248 -9.21 -19.79 -8.67
C SER A 248 -9.11 -19.47 -7.18
N LEU A 249 -9.83 -20.21 -6.32
CA LEU A 249 -9.73 -20.08 -4.87
C LEU A 249 -8.37 -20.56 -4.35
N ALA A 250 -7.84 -21.65 -4.89
CA ALA A 250 -6.52 -22.17 -4.55
C ALA A 250 -5.40 -21.19 -4.94
N GLN A 251 -5.53 -20.52 -6.09
CA GLN A 251 -4.61 -19.44 -6.47
C GLN A 251 -4.67 -18.27 -5.49
N LEU A 252 -5.87 -17.82 -5.10
CA LEU A 252 -6.00 -16.80 -4.05
C LEU A 252 -5.39 -17.28 -2.72
N ALA A 253 -5.57 -18.54 -2.35
CA ALA A 253 -5.04 -19.11 -1.10
C ALA A 253 -3.51 -19.09 -0.99
N ARG A 254 -2.79 -18.97 -2.11
CA ARG A 254 -1.32 -18.86 -2.17
C ARG A 254 -0.82 -17.46 -1.83
N GLU A 255 -1.69 -16.46 -1.94
CA GLU A 255 -1.34 -15.07 -1.63
C GLU A 255 -1.13 -14.87 -0.11
N PRO A 256 -0.13 -14.08 0.32
CA PRO A 256 0.18 -13.89 1.73
C PRO A 256 -1.00 -13.34 2.53
N GLY A 257 -1.53 -14.13 3.47
CA GLY A 257 -2.63 -13.70 4.34
C GLY A 257 -4.01 -13.75 3.69
N ALA A 258 -4.14 -14.25 2.46
CA ALA A 258 -5.42 -14.36 1.77
C ALA A 258 -6.46 -15.23 2.50
N LYS A 259 -6.03 -16.27 3.24
CA LYS A 259 -6.95 -17.08 4.04
C LYS A 259 -7.65 -16.32 5.17
N ASN A 260 -7.10 -15.17 5.58
CA ASN A 260 -7.70 -14.27 6.56
C ASN A 260 -8.47 -13.12 5.88
N HIS A 261 -8.45 -13.06 4.55
CA HIS A 261 -9.16 -12.03 3.79
C HIS A 261 -10.67 -12.25 3.87
N ARG A 262 -11.45 -11.17 3.98
CA ARG A 262 -12.90 -11.24 4.22
C ARG A 262 -13.66 -12.06 3.18
N VAL A 263 -13.29 -11.98 1.90
CA VAL A 263 -13.97 -12.78 0.86
C VAL A 263 -13.60 -14.26 0.89
N TYR A 264 -12.44 -14.63 1.44
CA TYR A 264 -11.94 -16.01 1.31
C TYR A 264 -12.85 -17.00 2.02
N ALA A 265 -13.36 -16.65 3.20
CA ALA A 265 -14.24 -17.52 3.98
C ALA A 265 -15.54 -17.82 3.23
N ASP A 266 -16.21 -16.77 2.73
CA ASP A 266 -17.46 -16.89 1.99
C ASP A 266 -17.26 -17.69 0.68
N LEU A 267 -16.23 -17.37 -0.11
CA LEU A 267 -15.95 -18.09 -1.35
C LEU A 267 -15.55 -19.54 -1.10
N SER A 268 -14.84 -19.82 -0.01
CA SER A 268 -14.53 -21.20 0.39
C SER A 268 -15.76 -21.99 0.77
N GLU A 269 -16.78 -21.35 1.36
CA GLU A 269 -18.04 -22.02 1.66
C GLU A 269 -18.88 -22.23 0.38
N ALA A 270 -18.88 -21.26 -0.54
CA ALA A 270 -19.51 -21.42 -1.85
C ALA A 270 -18.94 -22.61 -2.64
N VAL A 271 -17.60 -22.82 -2.61
CA VAL A 271 -16.99 -24.00 -3.24
C VAL A 271 -17.50 -25.30 -2.63
N LYS A 272 -17.64 -25.38 -1.30
CA LYS A 272 -18.17 -26.58 -0.64
C LYS A 272 -19.61 -26.86 -1.05
N ASP A 273 -20.41 -25.81 -1.21
CA ASP A 273 -21.80 -25.93 -1.68
C ASP A 273 -21.81 -26.49 -3.12
N TYR A 274 -21.01 -25.93 -4.01
CA TYR A 274 -20.91 -26.43 -5.39
C TYR A 274 -20.40 -27.88 -5.47
N GLN A 275 -19.39 -28.23 -4.68
CA GLN A 275 -18.89 -29.61 -4.55
C GLN A 275 -19.96 -30.57 -4.02
N PHE A 276 -20.78 -30.12 -3.08
CA PHE A 276 -21.87 -30.93 -2.54
C PHE A 276 -22.90 -31.26 -3.61
N ALA A 277 -23.32 -30.26 -4.41
CA ALA A 277 -24.20 -30.49 -5.56
C ALA A 277 -23.56 -31.43 -6.60
N LEU A 278 -22.25 -31.28 -6.86
CA LEU A 278 -21.53 -32.14 -7.80
C LEU A 278 -21.52 -33.60 -7.34
N ASN A 279 -21.26 -33.84 -6.06
CA ASN A 279 -21.26 -35.17 -5.47
C ASN A 279 -22.66 -35.79 -5.45
N LEU A 280 -23.69 -35.01 -5.11
CA LEU A 280 -25.08 -35.47 -5.18
C LEU A 280 -25.45 -35.94 -6.59
N TRP A 281 -25.10 -35.15 -7.60
CA TRP A 281 -25.34 -35.50 -9.01
C TRP A 281 -24.56 -36.73 -9.44
N LYS A 282 -23.27 -36.83 -9.05
CA LYS A 282 -22.45 -38.01 -9.32
C LYS A 282 -23.07 -39.28 -8.71
N SER A 283 -23.53 -39.22 -7.46
CA SER A 283 -24.21 -40.34 -6.80
C SER A 283 -25.49 -40.74 -7.53
N TYR A 284 -26.27 -39.77 -8.01
CA TYR A 284 -27.46 -40.04 -8.83
C TYR A 284 -27.10 -40.75 -10.13
N LEU A 285 -26.09 -40.28 -10.86
CA LEU A 285 -25.69 -40.89 -12.13
C LEU A 285 -25.21 -42.33 -11.95
N ALA A 286 -24.43 -42.60 -10.89
CA ALA A 286 -24.01 -43.96 -10.55
C ALA A 286 -25.20 -44.86 -10.22
N PHE A 287 -26.11 -44.38 -9.37
CA PHE A 287 -27.33 -45.12 -9.02
C PHE A 287 -28.21 -45.42 -10.24
N LYS A 288 -28.37 -44.44 -11.14
CA LYS A 288 -29.11 -44.59 -12.40
C LYS A 288 -28.49 -45.68 -13.28
N GLN A 289 -27.16 -45.72 -13.39
CA GLN A 289 -26.43 -46.71 -14.19
C GLN A 289 -26.60 -48.14 -13.63
N GLU A 290 -26.75 -48.30 -12.33
CA GLU A 290 -26.89 -49.61 -11.68
C GLU A 290 -28.34 -50.14 -11.65
N ASN A 291 -29.33 -49.31 -12.02
CA ASN A 291 -30.75 -49.61 -11.82
C ASN A 291 -31.59 -49.33 -13.08
N ASP A 292 -31.33 -50.04 -14.19
CA ASP A 292 -32.01 -49.83 -15.49
C ASP A 292 -33.55 -49.93 -15.43
N ARG A 293 -34.11 -50.76 -14.54
CA ARG A 293 -35.56 -50.91 -14.35
C ARG A 293 -36.23 -49.70 -13.68
N TRP A 294 -35.45 -48.87 -12.99
CA TRP A 294 -35.95 -47.72 -12.21
C TRP A 294 -36.41 -46.56 -13.10
N LEU A 295 -35.94 -46.53 -14.35
CA LEU A 295 -36.21 -45.47 -15.32
C LEU A 295 -37.66 -45.40 -15.81
N TYR A 296 -38.44 -46.48 -15.70
CA TYR A 296 -39.82 -46.52 -16.17
C TYR A 296 -40.81 -45.76 -15.25
N ASP A 297 -40.49 -45.60 -13.96
CA ASP A 297 -41.36 -44.92 -12.98
C ASP A 297 -40.94 -43.47 -12.66
N ASP A 298 -39.72 -43.05 -13.03
CA ASP A 298 -39.16 -41.74 -12.67
C ASP A 298 -39.17 -40.74 -13.85
N LEU A 299 -40.27 -40.74 -14.61
CA LEU A 299 -40.43 -39.91 -15.82
C LEU A 299 -40.43 -38.39 -15.56
N PHE A 300 -40.46 -37.93 -14.30
CA PHE A 300 -40.72 -36.51 -14.02
C PHE A 300 -39.88 -35.83 -12.92
N ASN A 301 -39.10 -36.52 -12.06
CA ASN A 301 -38.51 -35.84 -10.89
C ASN A 301 -37.08 -36.19 -10.49
N GLU A 302 -36.40 -37.12 -11.16
CA GLU A 302 -35.03 -37.55 -10.82
C GLU A 302 -34.90 -37.82 -9.31
N GLN A 303 -35.78 -38.67 -8.77
CA GLN A 303 -35.93 -38.81 -7.33
C GLN A 303 -34.77 -39.61 -6.70
N VAL A 304 -33.76 -38.92 -6.21
CA VAL A 304 -32.59 -39.52 -5.54
C VAL A 304 -32.98 -40.05 -4.15
N PRO A 305 -32.67 -41.31 -3.80
CA PRO A 305 -32.75 -41.78 -2.42
C PRO A 305 -31.85 -40.93 -1.51
N VAL A 306 -32.40 -40.45 -0.38
CA VAL A 306 -31.63 -39.61 0.57
C VAL A 306 -30.46 -40.34 1.22
N SER A 307 -30.41 -41.68 1.11
CA SER A 307 -29.31 -42.52 1.59
C SER A 307 -28.05 -42.42 0.74
N LEU A 308 -28.11 -41.88 -0.48
CA LEU A 308 -26.97 -41.76 -1.39
C LEU A 308 -26.08 -40.53 -1.13
N THR A 309 -26.42 -39.75 -0.11
CA THR A 309 -25.80 -38.46 0.22
C THR A 309 -25.93 -38.16 1.70
N ASP A 310 -25.29 -37.09 2.17
CA ASP A 310 -25.45 -36.62 3.55
C ASP A 310 -26.82 -35.98 3.75
N ARG A 311 -27.76 -36.80 4.25
CA ARG A 311 -29.12 -36.39 4.60
C ARG A 311 -29.16 -35.21 5.57
N SER A 312 -28.23 -35.14 6.53
CA SER A 312 -28.25 -34.10 7.56
C SER A 312 -27.96 -32.73 6.95
N THR A 313 -26.97 -32.66 6.06
CA THR A 313 -26.65 -31.45 5.30
C THR A 313 -27.78 -31.10 4.34
N LEU A 314 -28.32 -32.08 3.61
CA LEU A 314 -29.34 -31.86 2.58
C LEU A 314 -30.66 -31.30 3.14
N LEU A 315 -31.10 -31.82 4.29
CA LEU A 315 -32.34 -31.37 4.94
C LEU A 315 -32.13 -30.22 5.92
N GLY A 316 -30.96 -30.16 6.58
CA GLY A 316 -30.65 -29.14 7.58
C GLY A 316 -30.16 -27.84 6.95
N LYS A 317 -29.08 -27.90 6.17
CA LYS A 317 -28.43 -26.73 5.58
C LYS A 317 -29.23 -26.20 4.38
N TYR A 318 -29.55 -27.07 3.43
CA TYR A 318 -30.22 -26.67 2.17
C TYR A 318 -31.75 -26.77 2.21
N ARG A 319 -32.34 -27.32 3.28
CA ARG A 319 -33.80 -27.38 3.50
C ARG A 319 -34.59 -27.96 2.33
N VAL A 320 -33.99 -28.91 1.61
CA VAL A 320 -34.60 -29.53 0.42
C VAL A 320 -35.86 -30.30 0.79
N LYS A 321 -36.90 -30.18 -0.04
CA LYS A 321 -38.15 -30.94 0.10
C LYS A 321 -37.95 -32.43 -0.17
N THR A 322 -38.56 -33.26 0.66
CA THR A 322 -38.51 -34.72 0.51
C THR A 322 -39.81 -35.29 -0.05
N TYR A 323 -39.69 -36.46 -0.66
CA TYR A 323 -40.77 -37.23 -1.28
C TYR A 323 -40.74 -38.68 -0.76
N SER A 324 -41.80 -39.44 -1.05
CA SER A 324 -41.92 -40.85 -0.66
C SER A 324 -41.72 -41.07 0.85
N ASN A 325 -42.45 -40.32 1.69
CA ASN A 325 -42.36 -40.37 3.15
C ASN A 325 -40.94 -40.08 3.68
N GLY A 326 -40.25 -39.10 3.09
CA GLY A 326 -38.92 -38.66 3.54
C GLY A 326 -37.75 -39.50 3.01
N LYS A 327 -38.00 -40.43 2.08
CA LYS A 327 -36.99 -41.36 1.56
C LYS A 327 -36.27 -40.86 0.31
N LYS A 328 -36.84 -39.90 -0.41
CA LYS A 328 -36.27 -39.39 -1.67
C LYS A 328 -36.28 -37.87 -1.73
N VAL A 329 -35.43 -37.29 -2.58
CA VAL A 329 -35.39 -35.87 -2.95
C VAL A 329 -35.29 -35.73 -4.46
N SER A 330 -35.78 -34.64 -5.03
CA SER A 330 -35.58 -34.39 -6.47
C SER A 330 -34.16 -33.88 -6.70
N LEU A 331 -33.41 -34.50 -7.60
CA LEU A 331 -32.05 -34.06 -7.94
C LEU A 331 -32.04 -32.59 -8.36
N ARG A 332 -32.87 -32.27 -9.37
CA ARG A 332 -33.05 -30.93 -9.93
C ARG A 332 -33.28 -29.87 -8.86
N PHE A 333 -34.34 -30.02 -8.05
CA PHE A 333 -34.66 -29.04 -7.03
C PHE A 333 -33.58 -28.97 -5.94
N SER A 334 -32.96 -30.10 -5.58
CA SER A 334 -31.86 -30.09 -4.61
C SER A 334 -30.68 -29.27 -5.09
N ILE A 335 -30.25 -29.48 -6.35
CA ILE A 335 -29.12 -28.76 -6.93
C ILE A 335 -29.41 -27.26 -6.99
N TRP A 336 -30.62 -26.86 -7.36
CA TRP A 336 -30.99 -25.45 -7.43
C TRP A 336 -30.98 -24.76 -6.07
N GLU A 337 -31.49 -25.40 -5.02
CA GLU A 337 -31.41 -24.87 -3.64
C GLU A 337 -29.95 -24.75 -3.17
N ILE A 338 -29.10 -25.70 -3.54
CA ILE A 338 -27.67 -25.64 -3.22
C ILE A 338 -26.98 -24.48 -3.97
N TRP A 339 -27.32 -24.25 -5.24
CA TRP A 339 -26.80 -23.12 -6.03
C TRP A 339 -27.24 -21.77 -5.47
N ASP A 340 -28.50 -21.66 -5.02
CA ASP A 340 -29.02 -20.46 -4.39
C ASP A 340 -28.24 -20.15 -3.09
N HIS A 341 -28.02 -21.16 -2.24
CA HIS A 341 -27.20 -21.01 -1.04
C HIS A 341 -25.75 -20.62 -1.37
N ALA A 342 -25.14 -21.20 -2.41
CA ALA A 342 -23.80 -20.83 -2.85
C ALA A 342 -23.77 -19.38 -3.36
N SER A 343 -24.80 -18.93 -4.09
CA SER A 343 -24.96 -17.56 -4.53
C SER A 343 -25.06 -16.58 -3.35
N ASP A 344 -25.74 -16.96 -2.27
CA ASP A 344 -25.80 -16.16 -1.04
C ASP A 344 -24.42 -15.96 -0.40
N GLN A 345 -23.57 -16.98 -0.40
CA GLN A 345 -22.16 -16.83 0.03
C GLN A 345 -21.43 -15.80 -0.84
N VAL A 346 -21.57 -15.92 -2.17
CA VAL A 346 -20.93 -15.00 -3.12
C VAL A 346 -21.43 -13.56 -2.95
N ASN A 347 -22.72 -13.38 -2.67
CA ASN A 347 -23.30 -12.08 -2.39
C ASN A 347 -22.79 -11.48 -1.08
N ARG A 348 -22.63 -12.28 -0.02
CA ARG A 348 -21.97 -11.83 1.22
C ARG A 348 -20.52 -11.41 0.98
N ALA A 349 -19.76 -12.18 0.20
CA ALA A 349 -18.40 -11.82 -0.19
C ALA A 349 -18.37 -10.45 -0.92
N ARG A 350 -19.35 -10.20 -1.80
CA ARG A 350 -19.49 -8.92 -2.51
C ARG A 350 -19.81 -7.76 -1.58
N GLN A 351 -20.75 -7.94 -0.66
CA GLN A 351 -21.08 -6.93 0.37
C GLN A 351 -19.86 -6.61 1.25
N ASN A 352 -19.09 -7.63 1.62
CA ASN A 352 -17.86 -7.47 2.39
C ASN A 352 -16.84 -6.59 1.66
N VAL A 353 -16.72 -6.69 0.34
CA VAL A 353 -15.86 -5.79 -0.48
C VAL A 353 -16.44 -4.38 -0.57
N MET A 354 -17.75 -4.25 -0.81
CA MET A 354 -18.41 -2.94 -0.93
C MET A 354 -18.32 -2.14 0.37
N SER A 355 -18.29 -2.79 1.52
CA SER A 355 -18.09 -2.12 2.82
C SER A 355 -16.73 -1.45 3.00
N LEU A 356 -15.77 -1.67 2.08
CA LEU A 356 -14.42 -1.11 2.11
C LEU A 356 -14.24 0.16 1.26
N SER A 357 -15.29 0.60 0.55
CA SER A 357 -15.25 1.70 -0.42
C SER A 357 -15.09 3.07 0.21
#